data_AF-K9WLG6-F1
#
_entry.id   AF-K9WLG6-F1
#
_cell.length_a   1.000
_cell.length_b   1.000
_cell.length_c   1.000
_cell.angle_alpha   90.00
_cell.angle_beta   90.00
_cell.angle_gamma   90.00
#
_symmetry.space_group_name_H-M   'P 1'
#
loop_
_entity.id
_entity.type
_entity.pdbx_description
1 polymer ?
#
loop_
_entity_poly.entity_id
_entity_poly.type
_entity_poly.pdbx_seq_one_letter_code
_entity_poly.pdbx_strand_id
1 'polypeptide(L)'
;MKQRGTKFVKNSRWVTPLSLTACLALGMIPSVLISTAAQAQPARTPTMFENVTIGPKFSPEPMVLRGISGGSVSATQVAGRKETPTGPCVGFVDESPNHTINLKAFFNYLSLQVESPKDTTIVISGPGGTWCNDDFQGKNPGIAGQWQAGIYKVWVGSYNKNNFDPYIIKISEVRLLNPGPFRR
;
A
#
# COMPACT_ATOMS: atom_id res chain seq x y z
N MET A 1 -1.31 -12.47 -58.36
CA MET A 1 -2.08 -13.65 -58.80
C MET A 1 -1.75 -14.79 -57.84
N LYS A 2 -2.68 -15.19 -56.95
CA LYS A 2 -3.55 -16.40 -57.06
C LYS A 2 -2.75 -17.68 -56.73
N GLN A 3 -3.07 -18.55 -55.77
CA GLN A 3 -4.08 -18.64 -54.70
C GLN A 3 -3.61 -19.72 -53.68
N ARG A 4 -4.19 -19.67 -52.47
CA ARG A 4 -4.10 -20.68 -51.39
C ARG A 4 -4.68 -22.04 -51.81
N GLY A 5 -4.32 -23.11 -51.09
CA GLY A 5 -5.07 -24.37 -51.12
C GLY A 5 -4.67 -25.38 -50.05
N THR A 6 -5.14 -25.20 -48.81
CA THR A 6 -5.30 -26.29 -47.83
C THR A 6 -6.54 -27.12 -48.16
N LYS A 7 -6.43 -28.45 -48.12
CA LYS A 7 -7.59 -29.36 -48.06
C LYS A 7 -7.37 -30.36 -46.94
N PHE A 8 -8.12 -30.21 -45.85
CA PHE A 8 -8.23 -31.20 -44.78
C PHE A 8 -9.44 -32.10 -45.06
N VAL A 9 -9.26 -33.37 -44.72
CA VAL A 9 -10.08 -34.52 -45.07
C VAL A 9 -11.46 -34.47 -44.42
N LYS A 10 -12.49 -34.71 -45.23
CA LYS A 10 -13.89 -34.91 -44.84
C LYS A 10 -14.07 -36.38 -44.48
N ASN A 11 -14.60 -36.70 -43.29
CA ASN A 11 -15.11 -38.03 -43.01
C ASN A 11 -16.60 -37.97 -42.66
N SER A 12 -17.38 -38.61 -43.51
CA SER A 12 -18.82 -38.82 -43.44
C SER A 12 -19.17 -39.99 -42.55
N ARG A 13 -20.35 -39.97 -41.90
CA ARG A 13 -21.39 -41.00 -42.15
C ARG A 13 -22.73 -40.68 -41.45
N TRP A 14 -23.73 -40.45 -42.31
CA TRP A 14 -25.15 -40.83 -42.28
C TRP A 14 -25.86 -41.11 -40.95
N VAL A 15 -26.95 -40.37 -40.71
CA VAL A 15 -28.11 -40.87 -39.96
C VAL A 15 -29.40 -40.34 -40.60
N THR A 16 -30.37 -41.23 -40.72
CA THR A 16 -31.64 -41.18 -41.47
C THR A 16 -32.75 -40.36 -40.80
N PRO A 17 -33.86 -40.05 -41.50
CA PRO A 17 -34.86 -39.04 -41.12
C PRO A 17 -36.09 -39.60 -40.40
N LEU A 18 -37.03 -38.68 -40.09
CA LEU A 18 -38.44 -38.85 -39.70
C LEU A 18 -38.73 -39.21 -38.23
N SER A 19 -39.32 -38.27 -37.47
CA SER A 19 -40.78 -38.06 -37.49
C SER A 19 -41.19 -37.01 -36.45
N LEU A 20 -41.95 -36.01 -36.87
CA LEU A 20 -42.73 -35.17 -35.95
C LEU A 20 -43.81 -36.05 -35.31
N THR A 21 -43.75 -36.24 -34.00
CA THR A 21 -44.93 -36.62 -33.21
C THR A 21 -44.96 -35.76 -31.96
N ALA A 22 -45.83 -34.76 -31.96
CA ALA A 22 -46.18 -34.01 -30.77
C ALA A 22 -46.97 -34.93 -29.83
N CYS A 23 -46.44 -35.18 -28.63
CA CYS A 23 -47.19 -35.74 -27.52
C CYS A 23 -46.96 -34.83 -26.32
N LEU A 24 -48.00 -34.08 -25.97
CA LEU A 24 -48.15 -33.41 -24.68
C LEU A 24 -48.12 -34.50 -23.59
N ALA A 25 -46.99 -34.63 -22.91
CA ALA A 25 -46.87 -35.41 -21.69
C ALA A 25 -46.20 -34.53 -20.63
N LEU A 26 -46.94 -34.24 -19.56
CA LEU A 26 -46.43 -33.59 -18.35
C LEU A 26 -45.35 -34.48 -17.72
N GLY A 27 -44.09 -34.25 -18.06
CA GLY A 27 -42.93 -34.87 -17.41
C GLY A 27 -42.26 -33.86 -16.50
N MET A 28 -42.41 -34.03 -15.18
CA MET A 28 -41.65 -33.28 -14.19
C MET A 28 -40.15 -33.48 -14.39
N ILE A 29 -39.45 -32.43 -14.80
CA ILE A 29 -37.99 -32.39 -14.87
C ILE A 29 -37.51 -32.20 -13.42
N PRO A 30 -36.72 -33.12 -12.82
CA PRO A 30 -36.14 -32.85 -11.52
C PRO A 30 -35.02 -31.82 -11.73
N SER A 31 -35.34 -30.56 -11.45
CA SER A 31 -34.39 -29.46 -11.43
C SER A 31 -33.33 -29.74 -10.37
N VAL A 32 -32.16 -30.26 -10.78
CA VAL A 32 -31.00 -30.40 -9.91
C VAL A 32 -30.45 -29.02 -9.62
N LEU A 33 -30.77 -28.49 -8.43
CA LEU A 33 -30.18 -27.26 -7.92
C LEU A 33 -28.74 -27.54 -7.51
N ILE A 34 -27.78 -27.19 -8.37
CA ILE A 34 -26.36 -27.15 -7.98
C ILE A 34 -26.18 -25.91 -7.11
N SER A 35 -26.29 -26.06 -5.80
CA SER A 35 -25.96 -25.01 -4.85
C SER A 35 -24.45 -24.79 -4.85
N THR A 36 -23.98 -23.74 -5.55
CA THR A 36 -22.61 -23.27 -5.40
C THR A 36 -22.47 -22.63 -4.02
N ALA A 37 -21.85 -23.33 -3.07
CA ALA A 37 -21.47 -22.74 -1.80
C ALA A 37 -20.48 -21.59 -2.05
N ALA A 38 -20.88 -20.36 -1.73
CA ALA A 38 -19.97 -19.22 -1.75
C ALA A 38 -18.94 -19.40 -0.61
N GLN A 39 -17.69 -19.70 -0.96
CA GLN A 39 -16.61 -19.75 0.02
C GLN A 39 -16.22 -18.31 0.41
N ALA A 40 -16.59 -17.89 1.61
CA ALA A 40 -16.09 -16.66 2.20
C ALA A 40 -14.59 -16.83 2.48
N GLN A 41 -13.74 -15.98 1.89
CA GLN A 41 -12.33 -15.94 2.26
C GLN A 41 -12.18 -15.35 3.68
N PRO A 42 -11.27 -15.88 4.51
CA PRO A 42 -11.01 -15.30 5.82
C PRO A 42 -10.53 -13.86 5.67
N ALA A 43 -11.20 -12.93 6.34
CA ALA A 43 -10.77 -11.54 6.42
C ALA A 43 -9.41 -11.47 7.14
N ARG A 44 -8.37 -11.02 6.45
CA ARG A 44 -7.08 -10.70 7.09
C ARG A 44 -7.19 -9.31 7.71
N THR A 45 -7.12 -9.24 9.04
CA THR A 45 -6.99 -7.96 9.75
C THR A 45 -5.65 -7.32 9.39
N PRO A 46 -5.60 -6.06 8.94
CA PRO A 46 -4.35 -5.37 8.70
C PRO A 46 -3.56 -5.22 10.01
N THR A 47 -2.28 -5.58 10.00
CA THR A 47 -1.38 -5.34 11.13
C THR A 47 -1.07 -3.85 11.26
N MET A 48 -0.81 -3.38 12.48
CA MET A 48 -0.43 -2.01 12.80
C MET A 48 0.92 -1.99 13.55
N PHE A 49 1.63 -0.86 13.47
CA PHE A 49 2.91 -0.61 14.17
C PHE A 49 4.01 -1.63 13.82
N GLU A 50 4.02 -2.10 12.57
CA GLU A 50 4.94 -3.14 12.13
C GLU A 50 6.39 -2.64 12.08
N ASN A 51 7.31 -3.48 12.52
CA ASN A 51 8.72 -3.35 12.23
C ASN A 51 9.05 -4.14 10.97
N VAL A 52 9.80 -3.54 10.05
CA VAL A 52 10.09 -4.16 8.75
C VAL A 52 11.58 -4.15 8.45
N THR A 53 12.02 -5.15 7.69
CA THR A 53 13.37 -5.19 7.14
C THR A 53 13.28 -5.27 5.62
N ILE A 54 13.79 -4.25 4.93
CA ILE A 54 13.69 -4.11 3.47
C ILE A 54 15.07 -3.91 2.84
N GLY A 55 15.23 -4.39 1.62
CA GLY A 55 16.39 -4.10 0.76
C GLY A 55 15.90 -3.57 -0.59
N PRO A 56 16.81 -3.12 -1.46
CA PRO A 56 16.42 -2.61 -2.77
C PRO A 56 15.59 -3.60 -3.58
N LYS A 57 14.63 -3.11 -4.37
CA LYS A 57 13.64 -3.90 -5.12
C LYS A 57 12.74 -4.75 -4.22
N PHE A 58 12.37 -4.23 -3.06
CA PHE A 58 11.43 -4.92 -2.18
C PHE A 58 10.05 -5.06 -2.86
N SER A 59 9.24 -5.98 -2.34
CA SER A 59 7.87 -6.22 -2.79
C SER A 59 7.00 -6.53 -1.57
N PRO A 60 5.75 -6.07 -1.51
CA PRO A 60 5.04 -5.27 -2.52
C PRO A 60 5.54 -3.81 -2.61
N GLU A 61 5.25 -3.15 -3.74
CA GLU A 61 5.56 -1.74 -4.02
C GLU A 61 4.25 -0.97 -4.34
N PRO A 62 3.93 0.14 -3.66
CA PRO A 62 4.56 0.59 -2.42
C PRO A 62 4.31 -0.41 -1.28
N MET A 63 5.25 -0.51 -0.34
CA MET A 63 5.02 -1.18 0.94
C MET A 63 4.20 -0.26 1.84
N VAL A 64 3.19 -0.80 2.52
CA VAL A 64 2.27 -0.03 3.35
C VAL A 64 2.43 -0.44 4.81
N LEU A 65 2.80 0.51 5.66
CA LEU A 65 2.70 0.37 7.12
C LEU A 65 1.49 1.14 7.63
N ARG A 66 0.98 0.78 8.80
CA ARG A 66 -0.25 1.34 9.39
C ARG A 66 -0.04 1.66 10.85
N GLY A 67 -0.69 2.71 11.35
CA GLY A 67 -0.62 3.08 12.76
C GLY A 67 -1.65 4.13 13.15
N ILE A 68 -1.56 4.57 14.39
CA ILE A 68 -2.26 5.74 14.95
C ILE A 68 -1.21 6.79 15.28
N SER A 69 -1.40 8.02 14.79
CA SER A 69 -0.48 9.12 15.00
C SER A 69 -0.67 9.76 16.37
N GLY A 70 0.26 10.62 16.74
CA GLY A 70 0.09 11.52 17.88
C GLY A 70 0.87 11.09 19.11
N GLY A 71 0.46 11.66 20.24
CA GLY A 71 1.10 11.49 21.53
C GLY A 71 1.21 12.80 22.28
N SER A 72 1.97 12.77 23.38
CA SER A 72 2.10 13.91 24.30
C SER A 72 3.48 14.56 24.31
N VAL A 73 4.48 13.92 23.68
CA VAL A 73 5.87 14.36 23.64
C VAL A 73 6.08 15.27 22.44
N SER A 74 6.76 16.41 22.62
CA SER A 74 7.06 17.29 21.49
C SER A 74 8.02 16.63 20.50
N ALA A 75 7.73 16.72 19.20
CA ALA A 75 8.63 16.24 18.15
C ALA A 75 10.02 16.89 18.22
N THR A 76 10.10 18.17 18.62
CA THR A 76 11.38 18.88 18.86
C THR A 76 12.21 18.19 19.94
N GLN A 77 11.57 17.69 21.00
CA GLN A 77 12.26 16.98 22.09
C GLN A 77 12.83 15.66 21.60
N VAL A 78 12.04 14.87 20.86
CA VAL A 78 12.50 13.59 20.27
C VAL A 78 13.62 13.82 19.26
N ALA A 79 13.50 14.85 18.42
CA ALA A 79 14.52 15.18 17.42
C ALA A 79 15.78 15.83 18.00
N GLY A 80 15.71 16.36 19.23
CA GLY A 80 16.76 17.14 19.86
C GLY A 80 17.05 18.49 19.18
N ARG A 81 16.16 18.95 18.29
CA ARG A 81 16.29 20.20 17.52
C ARG A 81 14.94 20.64 16.98
N LYS A 82 14.80 21.94 16.72
CA LYS A 82 13.57 22.55 16.20
C LYS A 82 13.37 22.35 14.70
N GLU A 83 14.46 22.15 13.96
CA GLU A 83 14.44 22.09 12.50
C GLU A 83 15.55 21.18 11.98
N THR A 84 15.29 20.60 10.81
CA THR A 84 16.19 19.75 10.03
C THR A 84 16.22 20.24 8.59
N PRO A 85 17.18 19.82 7.76
CA PRO A 85 17.18 20.17 6.34
C PRO A 85 15.91 19.75 5.57
N THR A 86 15.12 18.82 6.10
CA THR A 86 13.86 18.33 5.50
C THR A 86 12.61 19.05 6.01
N GLY A 87 12.75 19.93 7.00
CA GLY A 87 11.66 20.69 7.58
C GLY A 87 11.68 20.78 9.12
N PRO A 88 10.67 21.46 9.68
CA PRO A 88 10.56 21.71 11.11
C PRO A 88 10.17 20.44 11.89
N CYS A 89 10.65 20.32 13.13
CA CYS A 89 10.31 19.24 14.05
C CYS A 89 9.15 19.67 14.95
N VAL A 90 7.96 19.74 14.37
CA VAL A 90 6.73 20.24 15.03
C VAL A 90 5.75 19.11 15.34
N GLY A 91 4.72 19.45 16.10
CA GLY A 91 3.71 18.50 16.55
C GLY A 91 4.15 17.65 17.73
N PHE A 92 3.38 16.59 17.96
CA PHE A 92 3.48 15.72 19.12
C PHE A 92 3.44 14.26 18.71
N VAL A 93 4.35 13.49 19.30
CA VAL A 93 4.58 12.08 19.05
C VAL A 93 4.51 11.29 20.37
N ASP A 94 4.41 9.97 20.26
CA ASP A 94 4.57 9.07 21.40
C ASP A 94 6.03 8.99 21.87
N GLU A 95 6.22 8.50 23.10
CA GLU A 95 7.56 8.29 23.68
C GLU A 95 8.38 7.28 22.86
N SER A 96 7.75 6.17 22.46
CA SER A 96 8.35 5.15 21.61
C SER A 96 8.07 5.38 20.12
N PRO A 97 9.00 5.02 19.21
CA PRO A 97 8.73 5.08 17.78
C PRO A 97 7.58 4.14 17.40
N ASN A 98 6.76 4.55 16.44
CA ASN A 98 5.67 3.73 15.92
C ASN A 98 6.17 2.58 15.05
N HIS A 99 7.30 2.78 14.35
CA HIS A 99 7.90 1.79 13.48
C HIS A 99 9.42 1.79 13.59
N THR A 100 10.01 0.61 13.43
CA THR A 100 11.44 0.42 13.19
C THR A 100 11.65 -0.20 11.82
N ILE A 101 12.42 0.46 10.97
CA ILE A 101 12.72 0.04 9.60
C ILE A 101 14.21 -0.29 9.51
N ASN A 102 14.54 -1.54 9.19
CA ASN A 102 15.91 -1.96 8.96
C ASN A 102 16.19 -2.05 7.45
N LEU A 103 17.03 -1.13 6.96
CA LEU A 103 17.46 -1.08 5.56
C LEU A 103 18.70 -1.97 5.37
N LYS A 104 18.57 -3.05 4.59
CA LYS A 104 19.64 -4.03 4.36
C LYS A 104 20.81 -3.48 3.53
N ALA A 105 20.59 -2.43 2.75
CA ALA A 105 21.59 -1.83 1.87
C ALA A 105 21.25 -0.36 1.62
N PHE A 106 22.15 0.35 0.93
CA PHE A 106 21.92 1.72 0.47
C PHE A 106 20.81 1.78 -0.58
N PHE A 107 19.96 2.82 -0.49
CA PHE A 107 18.94 3.15 -1.48
C PHE A 107 19.30 4.46 -2.17
N ASN A 108 19.44 4.43 -3.51
CA ASN A 108 19.61 5.65 -4.32
C ASN A 108 18.41 6.59 -4.25
N TYR A 109 17.22 6.02 -4.05
CA TYR A 109 16.00 6.73 -3.77
C TYR A 109 15.07 5.84 -2.94
N LEU A 110 14.54 6.40 -1.86
CA LEU A 110 13.46 5.83 -1.08
C LEU A 110 12.61 6.99 -0.55
N SER A 111 11.30 6.83 -0.57
CA SER A 111 10.35 7.76 0.03
C SER A 111 9.52 7.06 1.09
N LEU A 112 9.32 7.73 2.23
CA LEU A 112 8.37 7.39 3.27
C LEU A 112 7.37 8.54 3.32
N GLN A 113 6.13 8.30 2.93
CA GLN A 113 5.08 9.32 2.85
C GLN A 113 3.89 8.88 3.70
N VAL A 114 3.47 9.73 4.61
CA VAL A 114 2.31 9.48 5.47
C VAL A 114 1.05 9.90 4.73
N GLU A 115 -0.04 9.16 4.92
CA GLU A 115 -1.38 9.60 4.53
C GLU A 115 -2.31 9.44 5.73
N SER A 116 -2.94 10.55 6.12
CA SER A 116 -3.89 10.63 7.21
C SER A 116 -5.08 11.54 6.83
N PRO A 117 -6.28 11.32 7.40
CA PRO A 117 -7.40 12.26 7.27
C PRO A 117 -7.16 13.58 8.04
N LYS A 118 -6.12 13.65 8.89
CA LYS A 118 -5.78 14.82 9.71
C LYS A 118 -4.32 15.23 9.52
N ASP A 119 -4.00 16.37 10.11
CA ASP A 119 -2.69 17.00 10.09
C ASP A 119 -1.68 16.20 10.92
N THR A 120 -0.68 15.63 10.25
CA THR A 120 0.28 14.71 10.86
C THR A 120 1.71 15.19 10.66
N THR A 121 2.62 14.77 11.53
CA THR A 121 4.04 15.12 11.46
C THR A 121 4.89 13.85 11.45
N ILE A 122 6.13 13.91 10.99
CA ILE A 122 7.05 12.77 11.02
C ILE A 122 8.40 13.17 11.62
N VAL A 123 8.95 12.29 12.45
CA VAL A 123 10.35 12.33 12.88
C VAL A 123 10.98 10.99 12.55
N ILE A 124 12.14 11.00 11.92
CA ILE A 124 12.90 9.80 11.58
C ILE A 124 14.32 9.96 12.10
N SER A 125 14.81 8.98 12.87
CA SER A 125 16.19 8.95 13.36
C SER A 125 16.88 7.66 12.96
N GLY A 126 18.10 7.74 12.46
CA GLY A 126 18.87 6.58 12.01
C GLY A 126 20.29 6.95 11.54
N PRO A 127 20.94 6.07 10.76
CA PRO A 127 22.24 6.34 10.17
C PRO A 127 22.25 7.67 9.41
N GLY A 128 23.13 8.59 9.81
CA GLY A 128 23.28 9.92 9.20
C GLY A 128 22.58 11.06 9.94
N GLY A 129 21.68 10.77 10.89
CA GLY A 129 21.08 11.78 11.76
C GLY A 129 19.58 11.63 11.98
N THR A 130 18.91 12.78 12.07
CA THR A 130 17.48 12.88 12.33
C THR A 130 16.86 13.87 11.34
N TRP A 131 15.67 13.53 10.85
CA TRP A 131 14.91 14.29 9.87
C TRP A 131 13.48 14.48 10.36
N CYS A 132 12.93 15.66 10.09
CA CYS A 132 11.57 16.02 10.43
C CYS A 132 10.86 16.59 9.20
N ASN A 133 9.54 16.40 9.14
CA ASN A 133 8.68 17.03 8.16
C ASN A 133 7.22 17.07 8.65
N ASP A 134 6.43 17.99 8.10
CA ASP A 134 5.02 18.26 8.44
C ASP A 134 4.19 18.29 7.14
N ASP A 135 4.60 19.15 6.19
CA ASP A 135 3.90 19.38 4.93
C ASP A 135 4.69 18.87 3.71
N PHE A 136 4.68 17.56 3.44
CA PHE A 136 5.27 16.98 2.21
C PHE A 136 4.27 16.85 1.07
N GLN A 137 2.99 16.62 1.36
CA GLN A 137 1.89 16.69 0.39
C GLN A 137 0.64 17.24 1.09
N GLY A 138 0.38 18.54 0.94
CA GLY A 138 -0.60 19.20 1.79
C GLY A 138 -0.17 19.07 3.25
N LYS A 139 -1.08 18.61 4.12
CA LYS A 139 -0.88 18.41 5.57
C LYS A 139 -0.32 17.04 5.96
N ASN A 140 0.17 16.30 4.97
CA ASN A 140 0.71 14.97 5.15
C ASN A 140 2.24 15.03 5.03
N PRO A 141 2.99 14.50 6.01
CA PRO A 141 4.43 14.59 6.06
C PRO A 141 5.09 13.49 5.26
N GLY A 142 6.36 13.69 4.93
CA GLY A 142 7.13 12.70 4.19
C GLY A 142 8.60 13.06 4.07
N ILE A 143 9.42 12.03 3.87
CA ILE A 143 10.87 12.14 3.66
C ILE A 143 11.23 11.31 2.44
N ALA A 144 11.93 11.91 1.49
CA ALA A 144 12.39 11.24 0.29
C ALA A 144 13.82 11.63 -0.06
N GLY A 145 14.61 10.69 -0.57
CA GLY A 145 16.00 10.94 -0.92
C GLY A 145 16.83 9.67 -0.92
N GLN A 146 18.13 9.81 -0.70
CA GLN A 146 19.05 8.69 -0.51
C GLN A 146 19.02 8.22 0.94
N TRP A 147 19.14 6.90 1.15
CA TRP A 147 19.12 6.30 2.48
C TRP A 147 20.28 5.32 2.64
N GLN A 148 20.96 5.40 3.78
CA GLN A 148 22.04 4.47 4.14
C GLN A 148 21.48 3.15 4.66
N ALA A 149 22.30 2.10 4.63
CA ALA A 149 21.95 0.85 5.31
C ALA A 149 21.91 1.07 6.82
N GLY A 150 20.98 0.40 7.51
CA GLY A 150 20.88 0.39 8.97
C GLY A 150 19.46 0.59 9.49
N ILE A 151 19.37 0.84 10.80
CA ILE A 151 18.10 0.86 11.54
C ILE A 151 17.59 2.29 11.68
N TYR A 152 16.37 2.52 11.24
CA TYR A 152 15.65 3.78 11.34
C TYR A 152 14.46 3.64 12.28
N LYS A 153 14.35 4.55 13.24
CA LYS A 153 13.18 4.71 14.11
C LYS A 153 12.29 5.79 13.53
N VAL A 154 11.00 5.52 13.42
CA VAL A 154 10.01 6.41 12.82
C VAL A 154 8.92 6.71 13.84
N TRP A 155 8.72 8.00 14.10
CA TRP A 155 7.60 8.53 14.85
C TRP A 155 6.67 9.26 13.88
N VAL A 156 5.39 8.92 13.90
CA VAL A 156 4.33 9.64 13.20
C VAL A 156 3.48 10.34 14.25
N GLY A 157 3.57 11.66 14.25
CA GLY A 157 2.90 12.54 15.19
C GLY A 157 1.63 13.14 14.63
N SER A 158 0.95 13.87 15.50
CA SER A 158 -0.16 14.76 15.16
C SER A 158 0.30 16.19 15.39
N TYR A 159 -0.16 17.13 14.57
CA TYR A 159 0.20 18.55 14.77
C TYR A 159 -0.24 19.07 16.15
N ASN A 160 -1.41 18.62 16.61
CA ASN A 160 -1.96 18.98 17.91
C ASN A 160 -1.66 17.91 18.96
N LYS A 161 -1.40 18.36 20.19
CA LYS A 161 -1.10 17.49 21.34
C LYS A 161 -2.29 16.60 21.67
N ASN A 162 -2.03 15.31 21.95
CA ASN A 162 -3.04 14.32 22.33
C ASN A 162 -4.17 14.12 21.30
N ASN A 163 -3.92 14.44 20.02
CA ASN A 163 -4.79 14.03 18.93
C ASN A 163 -4.28 12.73 18.34
N PHE A 164 -5.18 11.78 18.10
CA PHE A 164 -4.86 10.44 17.62
C PHE A 164 -5.69 10.12 16.38
N ASP A 165 -5.01 9.94 15.25
CA ASP A 165 -5.66 9.72 13.96
C ASP A 165 -5.01 8.53 13.23
N PRO A 166 -5.79 7.71 12.51
CA PRO A 166 -5.23 6.61 11.76
C PRO A 166 -4.40 7.12 10.57
N TYR A 167 -3.27 6.47 10.32
CA TYR A 167 -2.44 6.76 9.15
C TYR A 167 -1.98 5.48 8.45
N ILE A 168 -1.51 5.69 7.22
CA ILE A 168 -0.62 4.75 6.54
C ILE A 168 0.71 5.42 6.18
N ILE A 169 1.79 4.65 6.13
CA ILE A 169 3.05 5.06 5.50
C ILE A 169 3.18 4.29 4.20
N LYS A 170 3.31 5.00 3.09
CA LYS A 170 3.72 4.44 1.80
C LYS A 170 5.23 4.53 1.68
N ILE A 171 5.87 3.37 1.64
CA ILE A 171 7.31 3.22 1.40
C ILE A 171 7.49 2.87 -0.07
N SER A 172 8.28 3.65 -0.81
CA SER A 172 8.42 3.48 -2.26
C SER A 172 9.80 3.86 -2.78
N GLU A 173 10.31 3.05 -3.72
CA GLU A 173 11.52 3.34 -4.51
C GLU A 173 11.22 4.11 -5.81
N VAL A 174 9.93 4.34 -6.11
CA VAL A 174 9.52 5.07 -7.31
C VAL A 174 9.47 6.56 -7.02
N ARG A 175 10.28 7.33 -7.75
CA ARG A 175 10.22 8.79 -7.72
C ARG A 175 8.98 9.26 -8.48
N LEU A 176 7.98 9.76 -7.77
CA LEU A 176 6.85 10.43 -8.40
C LEU A 176 7.33 11.76 -8.99
N LEU A 177 7.35 11.86 -10.32
CA LEU A 177 7.65 13.09 -11.05
C LEU A 177 6.37 13.96 -10.98
N ASN A 178 6.46 15.17 -10.41
CA ASN A 178 5.39 16.14 -10.10
C ASN A 178 4.56 15.90 -8.82
N PRO A 179 5.10 16.21 -7.63
CA PRO A 179 4.26 16.79 -6.58
C PRO A 179 3.85 18.19 -7.06
N GLY A 180 2.55 18.47 -7.18
CA GLY A 180 2.03 19.78 -7.60
C GLY A 180 2.55 20.94 -6.72
N PRO A 181 2.27 22.20 -7.09
CA PRO A 181 2.78 23.35 -6.35
C PRO A 181 2.35 23.29 -4.88
N PHE A 182 3.34 23.24 -4.00
CA PHE A 182 3.18 23.29 -2.55
C PHE A 182 2.60 24.64 -2.15
N ARG A 183 1.30 24.67 -1.84
CA ARG A 183 0.66 25.79 -1.18
C ARG A 183 -0.08 25.29 0.04
N ARG A 184 0.16 25.97 1.15
CA ARG A 184 -0.64 25.85 2.38
C ARG A 184 -2.07 26.29 2.12
#